data_AF-A0A382THH6-F1
#
_entry.id   AF-A0A382THH6-F1
#
_cell.length_a   1.000
_cell.length_b   1.000
_cell.length_c   1.000
_cell.angle_alpha   90.00
_cell.angle_beta   90.00
_cell.angle_gamma   90.00
#
_symmetry.space_group_name_H-M   'P 1'
#
loop_
_entity.id
_entity.type
_entity.pdbx_description
1 polymer ?
#
loop_
_entity_poly.entity_id
_entity_poly.type
_entity_poly.pdbx_seq_one_letter_code
_entity_poly.pdbx_strand_id
1 'polypeptide(L)'
;MLFTKSIVVVSALAIVLTSSPCSSQLSAKGQELREMGWDTPVPSPQISKTFAADVDDQRKTDLDGVIANMVDLFGGGFDAHFFITGTDPSLNQPVLDAAAKILNQTPSLGSYLSMAGTQPGDPRTPARVVFIEAEDEIFEHRLAVLVHEYYHVYQTANFLDEPEKATPYSWFMEGGAKLMETLYIGWIP
;
A
#
# COMPACT_ATOMS: atom_id res chain seq x y z
N MET A 1 30.50 0.18 15.83
CA MET A 1 30.34 0.71 14.45
C MET A 1 28.96 0.31 13.96
N LEU A 2 27.96 1.19 14.08
CA LEU A 2 26.55 0.89 13.73
C LEU A 2 25.91 1.98 12.84
N PHE A 3 26.72 2.88 12.29
CA PHE A 3 26.23 4.10 11.61
C PHE A 3 26.23 4.06 10.08
N THR A 4 26.39 2.89 9.44
CA THR A 4 26.54 2.80 7.98
C THR A 4 25.41 2.07 7.25
N LYS A 5 24.50 1.37 7.95
CA LYS A 5 23.39 0.64 7.31
C LYS A 5 22.16 1.53 7.02
N SER A 6 21.84 2.48 7.90
CA SER A 6 20.73 3.42 7.72
C SER A 6 20.90 4.37 6.53
N ILE A 7 22.14 4.62 6.09
CA ILE A 7 22.45 5.55 4.99
C ILE A 7 22.07 4.97 3.62
N VAL A 8 22.13 3.64 3.45
CA VAL A 8 21.83 3.00 2.15
C VAL A 8 20.34 3.03 1.84
N VAL A 9 19.48 2.78 2.83
CA VAL A 9 18.01 2.87 2.70
C VAL A 9 17.59 4.31 2.36
N VAL A 10 18.14 5.29 3.08
CA VAL A 10 17.82 6.71 2.88
C VAL A 10 18.32 7.23 1.52
N SER A 11 19.47 6.74 1.03
CA SER A 11 20.05 7.19 -0.24
C SER A 11 19.34 6.63 -1.48
N ALA A 12 18.84 5.39 -1.42
CA ALA A 12 18.04 4.81 -2.50
C ALA A 12 16.61 5.40 -2.53
N LEU A 13 16.02 5.66 -1.36
CA LEU A 13 14.72 6.30 -1.23
C LEU A 13 14.73 7.75 -1.75
N ALA A 14 15.84 8.48 -1.56
CA ALA A 14 16.02 9.83 -2.08
C ALA A 14 16.06 9.91 -3.62
N ILE A 15 16.45 8.85 -4.33
CA ILE A 15 16.45 8.83 -5.80
C ILE A 15 15.04 8.60 -6.36
N VAL A 16 14.18 7.90 -5.62
CA VAL A 16 12.76 7.67 -5.98
C VAL A 16 11.89 8.88 -5.64
N LEU A 17 12.19 9.59 -4.55
CA LEU A 17 11.42 10.77 -4.12
C LEU A 17 11.75 12.08 -4.87
N THR A 18 12.83 12.11 -5.66
CA THR A 18 13.29 13.34 -6.35
C THR A 18 12.89 13.43 -7.82
N SER A 19 12.25 12.40 -8.39
CA SER A 19 11.65 12.49 -9.72
C SER A 19 10.24 13.06 -9.65
N SER A 20 10.11 14.30 -9.15
CA SER A 20 8.92 15.09 -9.44
C SER A 20 8.85 15.32 -10.95
N PRO A 21 7.76 14.97 -11.65
CA PRO A 21 7.57 15.44 -13.02
C PRO A 21 7.49 16.96 -12.98
N CYS A 22 8.39 17.59 -13.71
CA CYS A 22 8.33 19.00 -14.03
C CYS A 22 7.11 19.23 -14.94
N SER A 23 5.96 19.61 -14.36
CA SER A 23 4.86 20.29 -15.05
C SER A 23 3.89 20.89 -14.03
N SER A 24 3.76 22.20 -14.08
CA SER A 24 3.12 23.06 -13.08
C SER A 24 1.61 23.24 -13.34
N GLN A 25 0.78 22.38 -12.77
CA GLN A 25 -0.56 22.66 -12.20
C GLN A 25 -1.31 21.33 -12.01
N LEU A 26 -1.75 21.06 -10.77
CA LEU A 26 -2.65 19.96 -10.47
C LEU A 26 -3.92 20.10 -11.31
N SER A 27 -4.46 18.97 -11.78
CA SER A 27 -5.85 18.95 -12.27
C SER A 27 -6.79 19.43 -11.15
N ALA A 28 -7.97 19.96 -11.49
CA ALA A 28 -8.94 20.40 -10.47
C ALA A 28 -9.25 19.29 -9.45
N LYS A 29 -9.27 18.03 -9.89
CA LYS A 29 -9.43 16.86 -9.00
C LYS A 29 -8.17 16.56 -8.20
N GLY A 30 -6.99 16.65 -8.80
CA GLY A 30 -5.73 16.52 -8.07
C GLY A 30 -5.60 17.56 -6.95
N GLN A 31 -6.11 18.76 -7.18
CA GLN A 31 -6.22 19.80 -6.17
C GLN A 31 -7.25 19.43 -5.07
N GLU A 32 -8.43 18.94 -5.42
CA GLU A 32 -9.43 18.46 -4.46
C GLU A 32 -8.89 17.33 -3.57
N LEU A 33 -8.25 16.31 -4.17
CA LEU A 33 -7.63 15.20 -3.44
C LEU A 33 -6.56 15.70 -2.47
N ARG A 34 -5.72 16.64 -2.91
CA ARG A 34 -4.72 17.29 -2.05
C ARG A 34 -5.35 18.09 -0.92
N GLU A 35 -6.42 18.83 -1.17
CA GLU A 35 -7.16 19.57 -0.14
C GLU A 35 -7.82 18.64 0.89
N MET A 36 -8.16 17.41 0.49
CA MET A 36 -8.58 16.33 1.40
C MET A 36 -7.42 15.67 2.15
N GLY A 37 -6.17 16.09 1.91
CA GLY A 37 -4.96 15.53 2.53
C GLY A 37 -4.50 14.21 1.93
N TRP A 38 -4.96 13.86 0.72
CA TRP A 38 -4.71 12.54 0.12
C TRP A 38 -3.22 12.21 -0.07
N ASP A 39 -2.39 13.22 -0.37
CA ASP A 39 -0.93 13.11 -0.54
C ASP A 39 -0.13 13.43 0.72
N THR A 40 -0.81 13.76 1.82
CA THR A 40 -0.16 14.17 3.05
C THR A 40 -0.09 12.99 4.01
N PRO A 41 1.11 12.44 4.30
CA PRO A 41 1.23 11.38 5.28
C PRO A 41 0.83 11.89 6.65
N VAL A 42 0.08 11.08 7.39
CA VAL A 42 -0.37 11.37 8.76
C VAL A 42 0.38 10.52 9.76
N PRO A 43 0.65 11.01 11.00
CA PRO A 43 1.35 10.23 12.02
C PRO A 43 0.58 8.98 12.49
N SER A 44 -0.73 8.92 12.26
CA SER A 44 -1.59 7.83 12.70
C SER A 44 -2.68 7.57 11.66
N PRO A 45 -2.34 6.86 10.57
CA PRO A 45 -3.29 6.59 9.50
C PRO A 45 -4.42 5.68 10.00
N GLN A 46 -5.63 5.95 9.53
CA GLN A 46 -6.78 5.09 9.75
C GLN A 46 -6.69 3.88 8.82
N ILE A 47 -6.30 2.74 9.41
CA ILE A 47 -6.20 1.46 8.69
C ILE A 47 -7.35 0.56 9.11
N SER A 48 -8.19 0.19 8.14
CA SER A 48 -9.18 -0.88 8.35
C SER A 48 -8.69 -2.19 7.76
N LYS A 49 -9.06 -3.31 8.37
CA LYS A 49 -8.58 -4.64 7.99
C LYS A 49 -9.76 -5.62 7.94
N THR A 50 -9.87 -6.37 6.85
CA THR A 50 -10.83 -7.45 6.68
C THR A 50 -10.05 -8.72 6.37
N PHE A 51 -10.28 -9.77 7.16
CA PHE A 51 -9.56 -11.04 7.04
C PHE A 51 -10.52 -12.16 6.64
N ALA A 52 -10.04 -13.11 5.83
CA ALA A 52 -10.72 -14.39 5.68
C ALA A 52 -10.69 -15.16 7.02
N ALA A 53 -11.63 -16.09 7.18
CA ALA A 53 -11.86 -16.75 8.47
C ALA A 53 -10.68 -17.64 8.93
N ASP A 54 -9.90 -18.15 7.98
CA ASP A 54 -8.73 -19.02 8.19
C ASP A 54 -7.40 -18.26 8.26
N VAL A 55 -7.40 -16.92 8.21
CA VAL A 55 -6.19 -16.14 8.48
C VAL A 55 -5.80 -16.30 9.95
N ASP A 56 -4.61 -16.85 10.18
CA ASP A 56 -4.07 -17.06 11.52
C ASP A 56 -3.74 -15.73 12.26
N ASP A 57 -3.68 -15.78 13.58
CA ASP A 57 -3.45 -14.59 14.42
C ASP A 57 -2.02 -14.04 14.30
N GLN A 58 -1.06 -14.89 13.92
CA GLN A 58 0.32 -14.45 13.70
C GLN A 58 0.36 -13.50 12.51
N ARG A 59 -0.27 -13.86 11.39
CA ARG A 59 -0.33 -13.02 10.19
C ARG A 59 -1.04 -11.68 10.43
N LYS A 60 -2.05 -11.65 11.30
CA LYS A 60 -2.70 -10.40 11.73
C LYS A 60 -1.72 -9.52 12.51
N THR A 61 -0.98 -10.12 13.43
CA THR A 61 0.04 -9.43 14.24
C THR A 61 1.20 -8.92 13.37
N ASP A 62 1.63 -9.71 12.39
CA ASP A 62 2.68 -9.35 11.44
C ASP A 62 2.27 -8.14 10.60
N LEU A 63 1.02 -8.10 10.11
CA LEU A 63 0.48 -6.94 9.40
C LEU A 63 0.47 -5.69 10.29
N ASP A 64 0.08 -5.81 11.56
CA ASP A 64 0.13 -4.69 12.52
C ASP A 64 1.56 -4.17 12.70
N GLY A 65 2.53 -5.08 12.83
CA GLY A 65 3.96 -4.75 12.94
C GLY A 65 4.51 -4.08 11.69
N VAL A 66 4.19 -4.60 10.50
CA VAL A 66 4.58 -4.00 9.21
C VAL A 66 4.02 -2.59 9.07
N ILE A 67 2.74 -2.40 9.40
CA ILE A 67 2.11 -1.06 9.33
C ILE A 67 2.85 -0.09 10.26
N ALA A 68 3.06 -0.47 11.52
CA ALA A 68 3.72 0.39 12.50
C ALA A 68 5.15 0.74 12.07
N ASN A 69 5.92 -0.26 11.63
CA ASN A 69 7.30 -0.07 11.19
C ASN A 69 7.40 0.81 9.94
N MET A 70 6.50 0.66 8.98
CA MET A 70 6.50 1.51 7.79
C MET A 70 6.09 2.94 8.12
N VAL A 71 5.07 3.14 8.97
CA VAL A 71 4.70 4.49 9.43
C VAL A 71 5.88 5.18 10.13
N ASP A 72 6.63 4.46 10.97
CA ASP A 72 7.85 5.01 11.61
C ASP A 72 8.94 5.33 10.58
N LEU A 73 9.23 4.38 9.68
CA LEU A 73 10.29 4.51 8.66
C LEU A 73 10.07 5.71 7.72
N PHE A 74 8.81 5.98 7.37
CA PHE A 74 8.44 7.05 6.45
C PHE A 74 8.00 8.35 7.16
N GLY A 75 8.01 8.38 8.50
CA GLY A 75 7.60 9.55 9.28
C GLY A 75 6.10 9.87 9.21
N GLY A 76 5.29 8.86 8.91
CA GLY A 76 3.84 8.93 8.70
C GLY A 76 3.37 7.87 7.70
N GLY A 77 2.07 7.75 7.53
CA GLY A 77 1.46 6.84 6.54
C GLY A 77 0.16 7.39 5.98
N PHE A 78 -0.55 6.55 5.23
CA PHE A 78 -1.79 6.93 4.55
C PHE A 78 -2.94 6.01 4.94
N ASP A 79 -4.14 6.59 5.02
CA ASP A 79 -5.37 5.83 5.24
C ASP A 79 -5.56 4.79 4.13
N ALA A 80 -5.88 3.56 4.55
CA ALA A 80 -6.02 2.43 3.64
C ALA A 80 -6.94 1.34 4.21
N HIS A 81 -7.53 0.57 3.31
CA HIS A 81 -8.32 -0.62 3.60
C HIS A 81 -7.54 -1.87 3.16
N PHE A 82 -7.23 -2.75 4.10
CA PHE A 82 -6.58 -4.02 3.82
C PHE A 82 -7.61 -5.14 3.76
N PHE A 83 -7.52 -5.95 2.72
CA PHE A 83 -8.30 -7.17 2.53
C PHE A 83 -7.33 -8.33 2.38
N ILE A 84 -7.36 -9.24 3.36
CA ILE A 84 -6.40 -10.33 3.47
C ILE A 84 -7.17 -11.62 3.23
N THR A 85 -6.83 -12.32 2.15
CA THR A 85 -7.42 -13.62 1.86
C THR A 85 -6.74 -14.71 2.71
N GLY A 86 -7.40 -15.84 2.81
CA GLY A 86 -6.96 -17.07 3.46
C GLY A 86 -6.57 -18.14 2.43
N THR A 87 -5.94 -19.20 2.94
CA THR A 87 -5.45 -20.32 2.13
C THR A 87 -6.59 -21.16 1.56
N ASP A 88 -7.76 -21.19 2.21
CA ASP A 88 -8.96 -21.84 1.70
C ASP A 88 -9.75 -20.86 0.81
N PRO A 89 -9.80 -21.07 -0.52
CA PRO A 89 -10.51 -20.17 -1.43
C PRO A 89 -12.00 -20.04 -1.11
N SER A 90 -12.62 -21.05 -0.49
CA SER A 90 -14.04 -21.01 -0.12
C SER A 90 -14.35 -20.01 1.00
N LEU A 91 -13.33 -19.61 1.77
CA LEU A 91 -13.44 -18.65 2.86
C LEU A 91 -13.14 -17.21 2.44
N ASN A 92 -12.74 -17.00 1.18
CA ASN A 92 -12.34 -15.69 0.66
C ASN A 92 -13.52 -14.84 0.16
N GLN A 93 -14.68 -15.43 -0.11
CA GLN A 93 -15.84 -14.70 -0.66
C GLN A 93 -16.29 -13.50 0.20
N PRO A 94 -16.38 -13.60 1.55
CA PRO A 94 -16.76 -12.46 2.37
C PRO A 94 -15.77 -11.28 2.29
N VAL A 95 -14.48 -11.57 2.11
CA VAL A 95 -13.42 -10.56 1.93
C VAL A 95 -13.57 -9.86 0.58
N LEU A 96 -13.78 -10.64 -0.48
CA LEU A 96 -14.02 -10.13 -1.82
C LEU A 96 -15.30 -9.28 -1.90
N ASP A 97 -16.37 -9.68 -1.21
CA ASP A 97 -17.62 -8.92 -1.16
C ASP A 97 -17.46 -7.59 -0.43
N ALA A 98 -16.70 -7.58 0.68
CA ALA A 98 -16.40 -6.37 1.42
C ALA A 98 -15.57 -5.39 0.58
N ALA A 99 -14.59 -5.89 -0.15
CA ALA A 99 -13.82 -5.11 -1.09
C ALA A 99 -14.65 -4.58 -2.26
N ALA A 100 -15.52 -5.41 -2.83
CA ALA A 100 -16.36 -5.03 -3.95
C ALA A 100 -17.29 -3.86 -3.61
N LYS A 101 -17.74 -3.74 -2.36
CA LYS A 101 -18.50 -2.58 -1.88
C LYS A 101 -17.69 -1.27 -1.94
N ILE A 102 -16.39 -1.33 -1.67
CA ILE A 102 -15.50 -0.17 -1.75
C ILE A 102 -15.14 0.12 -3.20
N LEU A 103 -14.81 -0.92 -3.99
CA LEU A 103 -14.32 -0.79 -5.36
C LEU A 103 -15.42 -0.61 -6.41
N ASN A 104 -16.68 -0.93 -6.09
CA ASN A 104 -17.81 -0.99 -7.03
C ASN A 104 -17.58 -2.00 -8.18
N GLN A 105 -16.68 -2.96 -7.95
CA GLN A 105 -16.38 -4.10 -8.81
C GLN A 105 -15.75 -5.20 -7.97
N THR A 106 -15.97 -6.46 -8.32
CA THR A 106 -15.30 -7.58 -7.64
C THR A 106 -13.84 -7.63 -8.07
N PRO A 107 -12.88 -7.50 -7.14
CA PRO A 107 -11.47 -7.62 -7.48
C PRO A 107 -11.16 -9.06 -7.92
N SER A 108 -10.28 -9.21 -8.91
CA SER A 108 -9.66 -10.50 -9.21
C SER A 108 -8.61 -10.83 -8.15
N LEU A 109 -8.43 -12.11 -7.86
CA LEU A 109 -7.31 -12.61 -7.06
C LEU A 109 -5.97 -12.30 -7.76
N GLY A 110 -4.96 -12.02 -6.94
CA GLY A 110 -3.65 -11.44 -7.24
C GLY A 110 -3.44 -10.24 -6.33
N SER A 111 -2.31 -10.17 -5.60
CA SER A 111 -2.01 -9.05 -4.73
C SER A 111 -2.10 -7.74 -5.53
N TYR A 112 -3.01 -6.85 -5.11
CA TYR A 112 -3.45 -5.72 -5.92
C TYR A 112 -3.73 -4.52 -5.02
N LEU A 113 -3.03 -3.43 -5.31
CA LEU A 113 -3.42 -2.11 -4.85
C LEU A 113 -4.44 -1.51 -5.83
N SER A 114 -5.54 -1.00 -5.29
CA SER A 114 -6.52 -0.21 -6.01
C SER A 114 -6.81 1.12 -5.33
N MET A 115 -7.42 2.03 -6.08
CA MET A 115 -7.95 3.28 -5.57
C MET A 115 -9.44 3.37 -5.92
N ALA A 116 -10.26 3.80 -4.96
CA ALA A 116 -11.69 4.06 -5.15
C ALA A 116 -12.00 5.52 -4.81
N GLY A 117 -13.13 6.06 -5.28
CA GLY A 117 -13.55 7.43 -4.94
C GLY A 117 -12.75 8.52 -5.65
N THR A 118 -11.95 8.17 -6.65
CA THR A 118 -11.06 9.11 -7.38
C THR A 118 -11.72 9.73 -8.61
N GLN A 119 -12.83 9.18 -9.10
CA GLN A 119 -13.53 9.63 -10.30
C GLN A 119 -14.38 10.90 -10.09
N PRO A 120 -14.58 11.74 -11.12
CA PRO A 120 -15.57 12.80 -11.10
C PRO A 120 -16.99 12.26 -10.84
N GLY A 121 -17.68 12.83 -9.84
CA GLY A 121 -19.04 12.42 -9.48
C GLY A 121 -19.14 11.11 -8.72
N ASP A 122 -18.02 10.52 -8.29
CA ASP A 122 -18.03 9.36 -7.40
C ASP A 122 -18.51 9.78 -6.00
N PRO A 123 -19.59 9.17 -5.47
CA PRO A 123 -20.08 9.51 -4.13
C PRO A 123 -19.19 8.93 -3.01
N ARG A 124 -18.20 8.09 -3.33
CA ARG A 124 -17.29 7.49 -2.34
C ARG A 124 -16.17 8.45 -1.96
N THR A 125 -15.74 8.39 -0.71
CA THR A 125 -14.49 9.04 -0.28
C THR A 125 -13.30 8.33 -0.94
N PRO A 126 -12.27 9.07 -1.41
CA PRO A 126 -11.03 8.47 -1.87
C PRO A 126 -10.53 7.42 -0.87
N ALA A 127 -10.23 6.21 -1.36
CA ALA A 127 -9.79 5.09 -0.54
C ALA A 127 -8.68 4.31 -1.24
N ARG A 128 -7.59 4.03 -0.54
CA ARG A 128 -6.56 3.08 -0.98
C ARG A 128 -6.98 1.71 -0.51
N VAL A 129 -6.97 0.74 -1.40
CA VAL A 129 -7.44 -0.61 -1.14
C VAL A 129 -6.30 -1.56 -1.44
N VAL A 130 -5.78 -2.23 -0.42
CA VAL A 130 -4.68 -3.19 -0.53
C VAL A 130 -5.27 -4.60 -0.40
N PHE A 131 -5.08 -5.42 -1.43
CA PHE A 131 -5.34 -6.86 -1.36
C PHE A 131 -4.05 -7.63 -1.13
N ILE A 132 -4.09 -8.53 -0.14
CA ILE A 132 -2.95 -9.38 0.18
C ILE A 132 -3.44 -10.83 0.19
N GLU A 133 -2.85 -11.64 -0.69
CA GLU A 133 -3.22 -13.04 -0.77
C GLU A 133 -2.59 -13.89 0.32
N ALA A 134 -3.32 -14.87 0.83
CA ALA A 134 -2.69 -15.91 1.62
C ALA A 134 -1.65 -16.67 0.79
N GLU A 135 -0.52 -16.93 1.42
CA GLU A 135 0.57 -17.67 0.82
C GLU A 135 1.02 -18.75 1.80
N ASP A 136 1.23 -19.95 1.28
CA ASP A 136 1.69 -21.11 2.06
C ASP A 136 3.22 -21.18 2.09
N GLU A 137 3.85 -20.03 2.34
CA GLU A 137 5.31 -19.88 2.38
C GLU A 137 5.84 -19.66 3.80
N ILE A 138 7.17 -19.69 3.95
CA ILE A 138 7.88 -19.44 5.21
C ILE A 138 7.61 -18.01 5.73
N PHE A 139 7.82 -17.81 7.03
CA PHE A 139 7.55 -16.55 7.73
C PHE A 139 8.14 -15.31 7.03
N GLU A 140 9.41 -15.37 6.59
CA GLU A 140 10.06 -14.23 5.94
C GLU A 140 9.36 -13.84 4.63
N HIS A 141 8.86 -14.81 3.86
CA HIS A 141 8.14 -14.53 2.64
C HIS A 141 6.79 -13.88 2.92
N ARG A 142 6.05 -14.41 3.90
CA ARG A 142 4.76 -13.82 4.33
C ARG A 142 4.91 -12.36 4.74
N LEU A 143 5.96 -12.04 5.51
CA LEU A 143 6.29 -10.66 5.87
C LEU A 143 6.69 -9.81 4.67
N ALA A 144 7.49 -10.37 3.75
CA ALA A 144 7.93 -9.66 2.55
C ALA A 144 6.74 -9.20 1.72
N VAL A 145 5.74 -10.05 1.52
CA VAL A 145 4.53 -9.69 0.76
C VAL A 145 3.70 -8.62 1.45
N LEU A 146 3.58 -8.65 2.79
CA LEU A 146 2.89 -7.58 3.53
C LEU A 146 3.55 -6.21 3.30
N VAL A 147 4.89 -6.17 3.31
CA VAL A 147 5.67 -4.95 3.08
C VAL A 147 5.59 -4.49 1.64
N HIS A 148 5.74 -5.43 0.69
CA HIS A 148 5.65 -5.18 -0.75
C HIS A 148 4.33 -4.49 -1.08
N GLU A 149 3.22 -5.08 -0.64
CA GLU A 149 1.90 -4.55 -0.93
C GLU A 149 1.60 -3.24 -0.20
N TYR A 150 2.06 -3.09 1.05
CA TYR A 150 1.87 -1.81 1.73
C TYR A 150 2.72 -0.70 1.12
N TYR A 151 3.89 -1.00 0.54
CA TYR A 151 4.71 0.05 -0.08
C TYR A 151 4.04 0.71 -1.29
N HIS A 152 3.21 -0.03 -2.03
CA HIS A 152 2.42 0.54 -3.13
C HIS A 152 1.52 1.71 -2.67
N VAL A 153 1.07 1.72 -1.41
CA VAL A 153 0.30 2.84 -0.82
C VAL A 153 1.12 4.14 -0.80
N TYR A 154 2.41 4.04 -0.48
CA TYR A 154 3.33 5.18 -0.47
C TYR A 154 3.67 5.63 -1.89
N GLN A 155 3.83 4.69 -2.83
CA GLN A 155 4.10 5.01 -4.22
C GLN A 155 2.93 5.75 -4.88
N THR A 156 1.69 5.28 -4.64
CA THR A 156 0.49 5.86 -5.26
C THR A 156 0.08 7.21 -4.72
N ALA A 157 0.46 7.57 -3.50
CA ALA A 157 0.22 8.90 -2.95
C ALA A 157 0.83 10.02 -3.82
N ASN A 158 1.87 9.73 -4.61
CA ASN A 158 2.55 10.70 -5.46
C ASN A 158 1.87 10.93 -6.83
N PHE A 159 0.81 10.19 -7.17
CA PHE A 159 0.15 10.26 -8.49
C PHE A 159 -1.17 11.03 -8.45
N LEU A 160 -1.16 12.28 -7.95
CA LEU A 160 -2.38 13.09 -7.78
C LEU A 160 -2.95 13.70 -9.07
N ASP A 161 -2.12 13.96 -10.08
CA ASP A 161 -2.57 14.71 -11.28
C ASP A 161 -3.60 13.93 -12.10
N GLU A 162 -3.38 12.62 -12.23
CA GLU A 162 -4.28 11.67 -12.90
C GLU A 162 -4.21 10.29 -12.21
N PRO A 163 -4.84 10.10 -11.03
CA PRO A 163 -4.68 8.87 -10.23
C PRO A 163 -5.04 7.57 -10.97
N GLU A 164 -5.81 7.65 -12.06
CA GLU A 164 -6.26 6.48 -12.83
C GLU A 164 -5.60 6.33 -14.20
N LYS A 165 -4.96 7.40 -14.72
CA LYS A 165 -4.19 7.35 -15.97
C LYS A 165 -2.70 7.35 -15.72
N ALA A 166 -2.28 7.62 -14.48
CA ALA A 166 -0.94 7.32 -14.03
C ALA A 166 -0.72 5.84 -14.25
N THR A 167 -0.02 5.51 -15.34
CA THR A 167 0.55 4.20 -15.59
C THR A 167 2.02 4.29 -15.20
N PRO A 168 2.35 4.31 -13.89
CA PRO A 168 3.73 4.25 -13.47
C PRO A 168 4.36 3.00 -14.07
N TYR A 169 5.62 3.11 -14.48
CA TYR A 169 6.32 1.98 -15.08
C TYR A 169 6.31 0.78 -14.13
N SER A 170 6.00 -0.42 -14.63
CA SER A 170 5.93 -1.63 -13.82
C SER A 170 7.24 -1.90 -13.06
N TRP A 171 8.39 -1.60 -13.67
CA TRP A 171 9.70 -1.72 -13.01
C TRP A 171 9.84 -0.79 -11.80
N PHE A 172 9.18 0.37 -11.81
CA PHE A 172 9.20 1.31 -10.71
C PHE A 172 8.28 0.86 -9.58
N MET A 173 7.04 0.46 -9.91
CA MET A 173 6.08 -0.03 -8.92
C MET A 173 6.58 -1.32 -8.26
N GLU A 174 6.69 -2.39 -9.05
CA GLU A 174 7.05 -3.71 -8.54
C GLU A 174 8.52 -3.80 -8.13
N GLY A 175 9.43 -3.14 -8.86
CA GLY A 175 10.84 -3.12 -8.48
C GLY A 175 11.10 -2.27 -7.24
N GLY A 176 10.36 -1.18 -7.05
CA GLY A 176 10.41 -0.37 -5.83
C GLY A 176 9.88 -1.14 -4.62
N ALA A 177 8.74 -1.81 -4.76
CA ALA A 177 8.18 -2.67 -3.72
C ALA A 177 9.11 -3.85 -3.39
N LYS A 178 9.71 -4.49 -4.40
CA LYS A 178 10.71 -5.56 -4.22
C LYS A 178 11.99 -5.09 -3.53
N LEU A 179 12.42 -3.87 -3.80
CA LEU A 179 13.54 -3.27 -3.06
C LEU A 179 13.16 -3.07 -1.59
N MET A 180 11.96 -2.55 -1.33
CA MET A 180 11.51 -2.27 0.04
C MET A 180 11.32 -3.52 0.88
N GLU A 181 10.70 -4.58 0.37
CA GLU A 181 10.64 -5.86 1.10
C GLU A 181 12.03 -6.43 1.35
N THR A 182 12.96 -6.38 0.38
CA THR A 182 14.35 -6.85 0.58
C THR A 182 15.04 -6.09 1.72
N LEU A 183 14.90 -4.75 1.74
CA LEU A 183 15.50 -3.91 2.78
C LEU A 183 14.86 -4.14 4.14
N TYR A 184 13.54 -4.32 4.18
CA TYR A 184 12.79 -4.58 5.40
C TYR A 184 13.16 -5.93 6.04
N ILE A 185 13.20 -7.00 5.25
CA ILE A 185 13.61 -8.33 5.72
C ILE A 185 15.05 -8.32 6.24
N GLY A 186 15.94 -7.53 5.63
CA GLY A 186 17.30 -7.34 6.13
C GLY A 186 17.43 -6.44 7.37
N TRP A 187 16.38 -5.72 7.75
CA TRP A 187 16.34 -4.80 8.88
C TRP A 187 15.69 -5.39 10.12
N ILE A 188 14.62 -6.19 9.96
CA ILE A 188 13.96 -6.84 11.09
C ILE A 188 14.94 -7.76 11.83
N PRO A 189 14.99 -7.70 13.17
CA PRO A 189 15.98 -8.39 13.98
C PRO A 189 15.80 -9.91 14.04
#